data_AF-A0A6L5B7V5-F1
#
_entry.id   AF-A0A6L5B7V5-F1
#
_cell.length_a   1.000
_cell.length_b   1.000
_cell.length_c   1.000
_cell.angle_alpha   90.00
_cell.angle_beta   90.00
_cell.angle_gamma   90.00
#
_symmetry.space_group_name_H-M   'P 1'
#
loop_
_entity.id
_entity.type
_entity.pdbx_description
1 polymer ?
#
loop_
_entity_poly.entity_id
_entity_poly.type
_entity_poly.pdbx_seq_one_letter_code
_entity_poly.pdbx_strand_id
1 'polypeptide(L)'
;MGRSPLVGIALFVPLLSFFFLKFNLLHPFSPPQKLFTVQDLALCNGTDAALPILLAILGSVFDVTKGKSHYGLGGGYNHFAGRDASRAFVSGNFSGDGLTDSLRGLSSTEVKSVVDWRDFYVRTYIPVGKLVGLYYNSKGNPTKYLKGVEAKAARGAQLMEKTES
;
A
#
# COMPACT_ATOMS: atom_id res chain seq x y z
N MET A 1 -42.83 28.84 18.14
CA MET A 1 -41.41 29.01 17.70
C MET A 1 -40.60 27.83 18.25
N GLY A 2 -40.23 26.87 17.40
CA GLY A 2 -39.62 25.62 17.83
C GLY A 2 -38.36 25.26 17.04
N ARG A 3 -37.26 25.08 17.79
CA ARG A 3 -36.06 24.23 17.60
C ARG A 3 -35.26 24.27 16.28
N SER A 4 -33.98 24.61 16.41
CA SER A 4 -32.86 24.32 15.50
C SER A 4 -32.21 22.96 15.85
N PRO A 5 -31.18 22.47 15.13
CA PRO A 5 -31.19 21.86 13.79
C PRO A 5 -30.97 20.33 13.85
N LEU A 6 -31.46 19.59 12.86
CA LEU A 6 -31.21 18.14 12.73
C LEU A 6 -29.86 17.87 12.03
N VAL A 7 -29.08 17.06 12.73
CA VAL A 7 -28.01 16.15 12.28
C VAL A 7 -28.28 15.56 10.89
N GLY A 8 -27.24 15.48 10.05
CA GLY A 8 -27.29 14.79 8.75
C GLY A 8 -25.90 14.54 8.14
N ILE A 9 -25.11 13.69 8.79
CA ILE A 9 -23.96 13.01 8.16
C ILE A 9 -24.52 11.97 7.19
N ALA A 10 -24.33 12.13 5.88
CA ALA A 10 -24.39 11.04 4.91
C ALA A 10 -23.95 11.51 3.51
N LEU A 11 -22.72 11.18 3.12
CA LEU A 11 -22.38 10.78 1.74
C LEU A 11 -21.21 9.79 1.80
N PHE A 12 -21.43 8.64 2.45
CA PHE A 12 -20.68 7.43 2.10
C PHE A 12 -21.17 7.03 0.72
N VAL A 13 -20.40 7.34 -0.33
CA VAL A 13 -20.67 6.85 -1.67
C VAL A 13 -20.20 5.38 -1.72
N PRO A 14 -21.08 4.38 -1.80
CA PRO A 14 -20.68 3.00 -1.94
C PRO A 14 -20.48 2.75 -3.45
N LEU A 15 -19.32 3.11 -3.98
CA LEU A 15 -18.96 2.87 -5.39
C LEU A 15 -17.66 2.09 -5.53
N LEU A 16 -17.53 0.98 -4.80
CA LEU A 16 -16.51 -0.04 -5.08
C LEU A 16 -16.97 -1.47 -4.78
N SER A 17 -18.26 -1.71 -4.51
CA SER A 17 -18.74 -3.02 -4.05
C SER A 17 -19.42 -3.89 -5.12
N PHE A 18 -19.54 -3.47 -6.38
CA PHE A 18 -20.34 -4.20 -7.37
C PHE A 18 -19.61 -4.65 -8.66
N PHE A 19 -18.27 -4.66 -8.68
CA PHE A 19 -17.51 -5.16 -9.84
C PHE A 19 -16.34 -6.10 -9.50
N PHE A 20 -16.51 -6.95 -8.48
CA PHE A 20 -15.47 -7.91 -8.04
C PHE A 20 -15.91 -9.38 -8.11
N LEU A 21 -16.69 -9.79 -9.13
CA LEU A 21 -17.13 -11.19 -9.25
C LEU A 21 -16.60 -11.98 -10.46
N LYS A 22 -15.65 -11.46 -11.24
CA LYS A 22 -15.09 -12.24 -12.37
C LYS A 22 -13.61 -11.94 -12.61
N PHE A 23 -12.69 -12.45 -11.77
CA PHE A 23 -11.28 -12.70 -12.15
C PHE A 23 -10.53 -13.52 -11.06
N ASN A 24 -11.17 -14.51 -10.43
CA ASN A 24 -10.55 -15.38 -9.42
C ASN A 24 -10.33 -16.82 -9.92
N LEU A 25 -9.94 -17.00 -11.18
CA LEU A 25 -9.52 -18.30 -11.70
C LEU A 25 -8.30 -18.08 -12.59
N LEU A 26 -7.18 -18.73 -12.24
CA LEU A 26 -5.84 -18.73 -12.84
C LEU A 26 -4.79 -17.80 -12.19
N HIS A 27 -4.13 -18.27 -11.13
CA HIS A 27 -2.70 -17.97 -10.91
C HIS A 27 -1.91 -19.21 -10.44
N PRO A 28 -1.70 -20.25 -11.29
CA PRO A 28 -0.72 -21.28 -11.02
C PRO A 28 0.51 -21.10 -11.92
N PHE A 29 1.15 -19.93 -11.84
CA PHE A 29 2.57 -19.74 -12.18
C PHE A 29 2.96 -18.36 -11.64
N SER A 30 3.62 -18.31 -10.48
CA SER A 30 4.29 -17.08 -10.06
C SER A 30 5.62 -17.04 -10.81
N PRO A 31 5.79 -16.18 -11.83
CA PRO A 31 7.09 -16.00 -12.44
C PRO A 31 8.11 -15.60 -11.36
N PRO A 32 9.41 -15.87 -11.55
CA PRO A 32 10.44 -15.45 -10.62
C PRO A 32 10.26 -13.96 -10.31
N GLN A 33 10.06 -13.66 -9.03
CA GLN A 33 9.74 -12.30 -8.58
C GLN A 33 10.88 -11.36 -8.96
N LYS A 34 10.58 -10.33 -9.75
CA LYS A 34 11.56 -9.31 -10.14
C LYS A 34 12.06 -8.58 -8.89
N LEU A 35 13.37 -8.36 -8.82
CA LEU A 35 13.96 -7.49 -7.81
C LEU A 35 14.17 -6.11 -8.41
N PHE A 36 13.76 -5.08 -7.67
CA PHE A 36 13.88 -3.69 -8.06
C PHE A 36 14.89 -3.01 -7.14
N THR A 37 15.74 -2.16 -7.71
CA THR A 37 16.42 -1.12 -6.94
C THR A 37 15.52 0.11 -6.76
N VAL A 38 15.92 1.02 -5.87
CA VAL A 38 15.21 2.31 -5.70
C VAL A 38 15.22 3.11 -7.01
N GLN A 39 16.32 3.05 -7.75
CA GLN A 39 16.49 3.72 -9.04
C GLN A 39 15.58 3.12 -10.11
N ASP A 40 15.50 1.78 -10.21
CA ASP A 40 14.60 1.11 -11.15
C ASP A 40 13.14 1.45 -10.88
N LEU A 41 12.76 1.47 -9.59
CA LEU A 41 11.40 1.79 -9.19
C LEU A 41 11.08 3.25 -9.51
N ALA A 42 12.01 4.19 -9.26
CA ALA A 42 11.82 5.62 -9.51
C ALA A 42 11.50 5.99 -10.97
N LEU A 43 11.95 5.19 -11.93
CA LEU A 43 11.60 5.37 -13.35
C LEU A 43 10.12 5.10 -13.62
N CYS A 44 9.49 4.24 -12.81
CA CYS A 44 8.10 3.81 -12.98
C CYS A 44 7.09 4.73 -12.25
N ASN A 45 7.31 6.04 -12.32
CA ASN A 45 6.56 7.06 -11.58
C ASN A 45 5.34 7.63 -12.33
N GLY A 46 5.06 7.10 -13.53
CA GLY A 46 3.92 7.52 -14.36
C GLY A 46 4.12 8.79 -15.19
N THR A 47 5.36 9.31 -15.27
CA THR A 47 5.71 10.41 -16.19
C THR A 47 5.97 9.92 -17.61
N ASP A 48 6.53 8.72 -17.78
CA ASP A 48 6.72 8.06 -19.06
C ASP A 48 5.56 7.11 -19.35
N ALA A 49 4.85 7.33 -20.46
CA ALA A 49 3.73 6.49 -20.87
C ALA A 49 4.14 5.10 -21.39
N ALA A 50 5.42 4.90 -21.71
CA ALA A 50 5.96 3.61 -22.12
C ALA A 50 6.30 2.69 -20.93
N LEU A 51 6.36 3.24 -19.71
CA LEU A 51 6.65 2.51 -18.49
C LEU A 51 5.38 2.24 -17.67
N PRO A 52 5.33 1.12 -16.92
CA PRO A 52 4.25 0.90 -15.95
C PRO A 52 4.36 1.90 -14.79
N ILE A 53 3.24 2.12 -14.10
CA ILE A 53 3.20 2.87 -12.86
C ILE A 53 3.34 1.87 -11.72
N LEU A 54 4.46 1.93 -11.01
CA LEU A 54 4.76 1.01 -9.92
C LEU A 54 4.82 1.77 -8.59
N LEU A 55 4.47 1.11 -7.50
CA LEU A 55 4.75 1.60 -6.14
C LEU A 55 5.07 0.41 -5.22
N ALA A 56 5.65 0.69 -4.06
CA ALA A 56 5.93 -0.33 -3.07
C ALA A 56 5.27 -0.05 -1.71
N ILE A 57 4.87 -1.13 -1.05
CA ILE A 57 4.37 -1.16 0.33
C ILE A 57 5.07 -2.31 1.06
N LEU A 58 5.80 -1.99 2.12
CA LEU A 58 6.70 -2.89 2.84
C LEU A 58 7.67 -3.63 1.90
N GLY A 59 8.17 -2.90 0.90
CA GLY A 59 9.03 -3.43 -0.16
C GLY A 59 8.35 -4.39 -1.14
N SER A 60 7.06 -4.73 -1.00
CA SER A 60 6.33 -5.46 -2.04
C SER A 60 5.94 -4.49 -3.16
N VAL A 61 6.31 -4.80 -4.40
CA VAL A 61 6.10 -3.91 -5.56
C VAL A 61 4.86 -4.31 -6.33
N PHE A 62 4.00 -3.33 -6.59
CA PHE A 62 2.72 -3.50 -7.28
C PHE A 62 2.67 -2.68 -8.55
N ASP A 63 2.14 -3.26 -9.62
CA ASP A 63 1.74 -2.53 -10.81
C ASP A 63 0.34 -1.94 -10.60
N VAL A 64 0.32 -0.60 -10.50
CA VAL A 64 -0.87 0.22 -10.29
C VAL A 64 -1.29 0.97 -11.55
N THR A 65 -0.81 0.55 -12.72
CA THR A 65 -1.12 1.17 -14.02
C THR A 65 -2.63 1.16 -14.32
N LYS A 66 -3.37 0.13 -13.85
CA LYS A 66 -4.85 0.11 -13.93
C LYS A 66 -5.51 1.30 -13.22
N GLY A 67 -4.84 1.87 -12.22
CA GLY A 67 -5.25 3.08 -11.50
C GLY A 67 -4.59 4.36 -12.03
N LYS A 68 -4.26 4.45 -13.33
CA LYS A 68 -3.54 5.61 -13.90
C LYS A 68 -4.19 6.97 -13.59
N SER A 69 -5.51 7.06 -13.49
CA SER A 69 -6.21 8.29 -13.06
C SER A 69 -5.84 8.76 -11.65
N HIS A 70 -5.39 7.84 -10.80
CA HIS A 70 -5.03 8.07 -9.41
C HIS A 70 -3.54 8.28 -9.22
N TYR A 71 -2.72 7.40 -9.82
CA TYR A 71 -1.27 7.34 -9.60
C TYR A 71 -0.43 7.91 -10.74
N GLY A 72 -1.03 8.13 -11.92
CA GLY A 72 -0.34 8.75 -13.05
C GLY A 72 -0.17 10.25 -12.86
N LEU A 73 0.57 10.89 -13.76
CA LEU A 73 0.81 12.32 -13.73
C LEU A 73 -0.50 13.12 -13.59
N GLY A 74 -0.56 14.01 -12.60
CA GLY A 74 -1.75 14.82 -12.29
C GLY A 74 -2.80 14.12 -11.41
N GLY A 75 -2.64 12.83 -11.11
CA GLY A 75 -3.49 12.11 -10.17
C GLY A 75 -3.18 12.45 -8.71
N GLY A 76 -4.20 12.46 -7.85
CA GLY A 76 -4.06 12.85 -6.44
C GLY A 76 -3.15 11.94 -5.59
N TYR A 77 -2.84 10.74 -6.06
CA TYR A 77 -1.95 9.79 -5.40
C TYR A 77 -0.64 9.56 -6.18
N ASN A 78 -0.32 10.43 -7.14
CA ASN A 78 0.91 10.33 -7.94
C ASN A 78 2.19 10.33 -7.09
N HIS A 79 2.18 10.95 -5.91
CA HIS A 79 3.31 10.99 -4.98
C HIS A 79 3.80 9.59 -4.52
N PHE A 80 2.96 8.56 -4.62
CA PHE A 80 3.35 7.18 -4.30
C PHE A 80 4.06 6.47 -5.45
N ALA A 81 3.89 6.95 -6.68
CA ALA A 81 4.45 6.31 -7.86
C ALA A 81 5.98 6.38 -7.83
N GLY A 82 6.60 5.28 -8.23
CA GLY A 82 8.03 5.08 -8.32
C GLY A 82 8.79 5.01 -6.99
N ARG A 83 8.12 4.72 -5.87
CA ARG A 83 8.79 4.62 -4.56
C ARG A 83 8.10 3.66 -3.61
N ASP A 84 8.76 3.38 -2.49
CA ASP A 84 8.10 2.83 -1.32
C ASP A 84 7.61 3.98 -0.42
N ALA A 85 6.29 4.07 -0.27
CA ALA A 85 5.62 5.09 0.53
C ALA A 85 4.86 4.47 1.71
N SER A 86 5.36 3.35 2.26
CA SER A 86 4.72 2.57 3.32
C SER A 86 4.15 3.41 4.46
N ARG A 87 4.89 4.43 4.93
CA ARG A 87 4.45 5.29 6.04
C ARG A 87 3.25 6.17 5.69
N ALA A 88 3.15 6.60 4.43
CA ALA A 88 2.12 7.53 3.98
C ALA A 88 0.71 6.92 4.02
N PHE A 89 0.59 5.60 3.88
CA PHE A 89 -0.68 4.87 3.92
C PHE A 89 -1.44 4.98 5.24
N VAL A 90 -0.74 5.28 6.34
CA VAL A 90 -1.37 5.45 7.66
C VAL A 90 -1.27 6.88 8.16
N SER A 91 -0.16 7.57 7.88
CA SER A 91 0.02 8.95 8.33
C SER A 91 -0.80 9.98 7.55
N GLY A 92 -1.21 9.67 6.30
CA GLY A 92 -1.85 10.65 5.42
C GLY A 92 -0.92 11.79 4.97
N ASN A 93 0.36 11.77 5.37
CA ASN A 93 1.33 12.77 4.97
C ASN A 93 1.96 12.36 3.63
N PHE A 94 1.55 13.04 2.55
CA PHE A 94 2.03 12.79 1.19
C PHE A 94 3.16 13.73 0.77
N SER A 95 3.85 14.33 1.73
CA SER A 95 4.95 15.26 1.52
C SER A 95 6.23 14.79 2.22
N GLY A 96 7.39 15.21 1.70
CA GLY A 96 8.70 15.09 2.35
C GLY A 96 8.93 13.79 3.13
N ASP A 97 8.89 13.92 4.46
CA ASP A 97 9.19 12.89 5.46
C ASP A 97 8.09 11.80 5.63
N GLY A 98 6.92 12.02 5.03
CA GLY A 98 5.84 11.03 4.97
C GLY A 98 6.00 10.03 3.83
N LEU A 99 6.64 10.43 2.72
CA LEU A 99 6.92 9.57 1.56
C LEU A 99 8.18 8.71 1.77
N THR A 100 8.13 7.87 2.79
CA THR A 100 9.23 6.99 3.21
C THR A 100 8.76 5.56 3.45
N ASP A 101 9.70 4.63 3.31
CA ASP A 101 9.56 3.22 3.63
C ASP A 101 9.66 2.94 5.14
N SER A 102 10.19 3.87 5.94
CA SER A 102 10.42 3.68 7.37
C SER A 102 9.13 3.74 8.21
N LEU A 103 8.93 2.76 9.08
CA LEU A 103 7.82 2.73 10.06
C LEU A 103 8.26 3.11 11.48
N ARG A 104 9.42 3.75 11.63
CA ARG A 104 9.92 4.16 12.94
C ARG A 104 8.92 5.11 13.60
N GLY A 105 8.62 4.86 14.87
CA GLY A 105 7.71 5.70 15.66
C GLY A 105 6.23 5.34 15.53
N LEU A 106 5.83 4.51 14.56
CA LEU A 106 4.44 4.04 14.48
C LEU A 106 4.13 3.06 15.63
N SER A 107 2.91 3.08 16.13
CA SER A 107 2.37 2.12 17.10
C SER A 107 2.15 0.73 16.48
N SER A 108 1.82 -0.27 17.30
CA SER A 108 1.55 -1.64 16.79
C SER A 108 0.29 -1.72 15.93
N THR A 109 -0.75 -0.94 16.27
CA THR A 109 -2.00 -0.86 15.51
C THR A 109 -1.78 -0.14 14.18
N GLU A 110 -1.01 0.96 14.16
CA GLU A 110 -0.63 1.63 12.92
C GLU A 110 0.20 0.74 11.99
N VAL A 111 1.18 0.00 12.54
CA VAL A 111 1.97 -0.96 11.75
C VAL A 111 1.10 -2.07 11.20
N LYS A 112 0.11 -2.56 11.96
CA LYS A 112 -0.90 -3.49 11.44
C LYS A 112 -1.65 -2.88 10.26
N SER A 113 -2.10 -1.63 10.35
CA SER A 113 -2.79 -0.97 9.23
C SER A 113 -1.94 -0.87 7.97
N VAL A 114 -0.61 -0.66 8.08
CA VAL A 114 0.29 -0.71 6.90
C VAL A 114 0.32 -2.11 6.27
N VAL A 115 0.35 -3.17 7.10
CA VAL A 115 0.27 -4.56 6.62
C VAL A 115 -1.07 -4.83 5.94
N ASP A 116 -2.19 -4.37 6.53
CA ASP A 116 -3.51 -4.50 5.92
C ASP A 116 -3.60 -3.80 4.56
N TRP A 117 -2.97 -2.63 4.41
CA TRP A 117 -2.84 -1.93 3.13
C TRP A 117 -2.06 -2.73 2.10
N ARG A 118 -0.91 -3.31 2.47
CA ARG A 118 -0.16 -4.20 1.57
C ARG A 118 -1.06 -5.36 1.11
N ASP A 119 -1.77 -6.00 2.02
CA ASP A 119 -2.60 -7.16 1.73
C ASP A 119 -3.82 -6.78 0.87
N PHE A 120 -4.37 -5.58 1.06
CA PHE A 120 -5.36 -5.00 0.13
C PHE A 120 -4.78 -4.86 -1.28
N TYR A 121 -3.57 -4.31 -1.42
CA TYR A 121 -2.91 -4.16 -2.73
C TYR A 121 -2.61 -5.50 -3.40
N VAL A 122 -2.27 -6.54 -2.64
CA VAL A 122 -2.13 -7.91 -3.15
C VAL A 122 -3.43 -8.41 -3.82
N ARG A 123 -4.60 -8.02 -3.29
CA ARG A 123 -5.91 -8.43 -3.84
C ARG A 123 -6.39 -7.53 -4.98
N THR A 124 -5.97 -6.28 -5.01
CA THR A 124 -6.52 -5.26 -5.93
C THR A 124 -5.61 -4.96 -7.13
N TYR A 125 -4.30 -5.12 -6.97
CA TYR A 125 -3.29 -4.80 -7.99
C TYR A 125 -2.43 -6.02 -8.31
N ILE A 126 -1.59 -5.89 -9.34
CA ILE A 126 -0.75 -7.00 -9.81
C ILE A 126 0.58 -6.95 -9.02
N PRO A 127 0.91 -7.96 -8.20
CA PRO A 127 2.23 -8.03 -7.57
C PRO A 127 3.28 -8.36 -8.63
N VAL A 128 4.30 -7.52 -8.78
CA VAL A 128 5.32 -7.66 -9.83
C VAL A 128 6.73 -7.93 -9.30
N GLY A 129 6.95 -7.77 -7.99
CA GLY A 129 8.25 -8.07 -7.42
C GLY A 129 8.48 -7.51 -6.02
N LYS A 130 9.76 -7.35 -5.69
CA LYS A 130 10.23 -6.85 -4.39
C LYS A 130 11.28 -5.76 -4.58
N LEU A 131 11.23 -4.75 -3.73
CA LEU A 131 12.21 -3.69 -3.63
C LEU A 131 13.35 -4.13 -2.71
N VAL A 132 14.57 -4.12 -3.23
CA VAL A 132 15.79 -4.36 -2.47
C VAL A 132 16.04 -3.18 -1.54
N GLY A 133 16.16 -3.43 -0.24
CA GLY A 133 16.35 -2.40 0.76
C GLY A 133 15.94 -2.86 2.17
N LEU A 134 15.16 -2.04 2.85
CA LEU A 134 14.80 -2.22 4.26
C LEU A 134 14.07 -3.55 4.52
N TYR A 135 13.18 -3.96 3.61
CA TYR A 135 12.29 -5.12 3.79
C TYR A 135 12.80 -6.42 3.15
N TYR A 136 13.50 -6.32 2.02
CA TYR A 136 14.05 -7.47 1.29
C TYR A 136 15.52 -7.23 0.94
N ASN A 137 16.34 -8.27 1.08
CA ASN A 137 17.75 -8.20 0.68
C ASN A 137 17.95 -8.38 -0.83
N SER A 138 19.20 -8.33 -1.30
CA SER A 138 19.57 -8.49 -2.72
C SER A 138 19.20 -9.85 -3.33
N LYS A 139 18.79 -10.82 -2.52
CA LYS A 139 18.28 -12.14 -2.97
C LYS A 139 16.76 -12.23 -2.90
N GLY A 140 16.05 -11.14 -2.57
CA GLY A 140 14.60 -11.12 -2.40
C GLY A 140 14.09 -11.79 -1.12
N ASN A 141 14.99 -12.10 -0.17
CA ASN A 141 14.63 -12.72 1.09
C ASN A 141 14.22 -11.65 2.13
N PRO A 142 13.19 -11.91 2.95
CA PRO A 142 12.79 -11.01 4.04
C PRO A 142 13.95 -10.69 5.00
N THR A 143 14.14 -9.42 5.30
CA THR A 143 15.11 -8.97 6.30
C THR A 143 14.60 -9.21 7.73
N LYS A 144 15.49 -9.04 8.72
CA LYS A 144 15.08 -9.02 10.14
C LYS A 144 14.09 -7.87 10.42
N TYR A 145 14.19 -6.76 9.69
CA TYR A 145 13.28 -5.63 9.83
C TYR A 145 11.86 -6.00 9.41
N LEU A 146 11.69 -6.61 8.22
CA LEU A 146 10.36 -7.06 7.77
C LEU A 146 9.75 -8.05 8.77
N LYS A 147 10.52 -9.04 9.26
CA LYS A 147 10.04 -9.96 10.29
C LYS A 147 9.60 -9.25 11.58
N GLY A 148 10.31 -8.20 11.98
CA GLY A 148 9.93 -7.36 13.12
C GLY A 148 8.65 -6.56 12.89
N VAL A 149 8.43 -6.09 11.66
CA VAL A 149 7.18 -5.43 11.24
C VAL A 149 6.01 -6.40 11.33
N GLU A 150 6.14 -7.62 10.80
CA GLU A 150 5.09 -8.65 10.88
C GLU A 150 4.75 -9.01 12.33
N ALA A 151 5.76 -9.21 13.18
CA ALA A 151 5.55 -9.50 14.59
C ALA A 151 4.86 -8.34 15.33
N LYS A 152 5.20 -7.10 14.97
CA LYS A 152 4.57 -5.90 15.55
C LYS A 152 3.12 -5.73 15.08
N ALA A 153 2.84 -6.01 13.80
CA ALA A 153 1.48 -6.04 13.26
C ALA A 153 0.62 -7.11 13.95
N ALA A 154 1.16 -8.32 14.17
CA ALA A 154 0.46 -9.39 14.90
C ALA A 154 0.08 -8.96 16.32
N ARG A 155 0.97 -8.25 17.03
CA ARG A 155 0.64 -7.64 18.34
C ARG A 155 -0.46 -6.59 18.22
N GLY A 156 -0.42 -5.76 17.17
CA GLY A 156 -1.48 -4.80 16.87
C GLY A 156 -2.85 -5.47 16.73
N ALA A 157 -2.91 -6.64 16.09
CA ALA A 157 -4.15 -7.38 15.88
C ALA A 157 -4.72 -7.90 17.21
N GLN A 158 -3.86 -8.47 18.06
CA GLN A 158 -4.25 -8.94 19.40
C GLN A 158 -4.76 -7.81 20.30
N LEU A 159 -4.15 -6.62 20.22
CA LEU A 159 -4.60 -5.47 21.00
C LEU A 159 -5.99 -5.01 20.57
N MET A 160 -6.28 -5.00 19.26
CA MET A 160 -7.59 -4.62 18.72
C MET A 160 -8.70 -5.59 19.15
N GLU A 161 -8.46 -6.90 19.01
CA GLU A 161 -9.41 -7.94 19.43
C GLU A 161 -9.77 -7.82 20.92
N LYS A 162 -8.78 -7.53 21.77
CA LYS A 162 -8.99 -7.34 23.21
C LYS A 162 -9.79 -6.08 23.56
N THR A 163 -9.73 -5.03 22.74
CA THR A 163 -10.55 -3.82 22.93
C THR A 163 -11.98 -3.99 22.44
N GLU A 164 -12.26 -5.02 21.62
CA GLU A 164 -13.59 -5.33 21.09
C GLU A 164 -14.33 -6.38 21.95
N SER A 165 -13.63 -7.06 22.87
CA SER A 165 -14.15 -8.01 23.86
C SER A 165 -14.52 -7.36 25.18
#